data_AF-A0A0B6XZ02-F1
#
_entry.id   AF-A0A0B6XZ02-F1
#
_cell.length_a   1.000
_cell.length_b   1.000
_cell.length_c   1.000
_cell.angle_alpha   90.00
_cell.angle_beta   90.00
_cell.angle_gamma   90.00
#
_symmetry.space_group_name_H-M   'P 1'
#
loop_
_entity.id
_entity.type
_entity.pdbx_description
1 polymer ?
#
loop_
_entity_poly.entity_id
_entity_poly.type
_entity_poly.pdbx_seq_one_letter_code
_entity_poly.pdbx_strand_id
1 'polypeptide(L)'
;DESFFFNFHLPPTELVDEIVEFGVYNSKTLRSDSLLGSFKCDIGMIYDEPGHSLINKWVLLSDPEDATAGAKGYLKMSACVLGPGDVSPNMTAKQNDEDEDIESNLLRPAGVQLRPATFTLHLFNAEDIPRMDSAFLEGVKKVFNIGEQ
;
A
#
# COMPACT_ATOMS: atom_id res chain seq x y z
N ASP A 1 6.90 12.46 3.01
CA ASP A 1 7.67 11.36 2.38
C ASP A 1 8.97 11.16 3.11
N GLU A 2 9.33 9.90 3.35
CA GLU A 2 10.60 9.50 3.94
C GLU A 2 11.40 8.75 2.87
N SER A 3 12.73 8.96 2.85
CA SER A 3 13.63 8.32 1.91
C SER A 3 14.74 7.60 2.65
N PHE A 4 15.02 6.38 2.24
CA PHE A 4 16.04 5.51 2.83
C PHE A 4 17.04 5.11 1.75
N PHE A 5 18.32 5.10 2.09
CA PHE A 5 19.41 4.77 1.18
C PHE A 5 20.30 3.71 1.82
N PHE A 6 20.61 2.66 1.07
CA PHE A 6 21.45 1.56 1.50
C PHE A 6 22.57 1.35 0.47
N ASN A 7 23.79 1.19 0.93
CA ASN A 7 24.96 0.91 0.08
C ASN A 7 25.43 -0.52 0.34
N PHE A 8 25.53 -1.30 -0.73
CA PHE A 8 25.97 -2.69 -0.68
C PHE A 8 27.35 -2.84 -1.32
N HIS A 9 28.19 -3.70 -0.74
CA HIS A 9 29.53 -4.02 -1.24
C HIS A 9 29.61 -5.50 -1.60
N LEU A 10 28.61 -5.96 -2.35
CA LEU A 10 28.44 -7.35 -2.80
C LEU A 10 28.44 -7.40 -4.33
N PRO A 11 28.83 -8.52 -4.94
CA PRO A 11 28.67 -8.69 -6.38
C PRO A 11 27.17 -8.69 -6.74
N PRO A 12 26.78 -8.16 -7.91
CA PRO A 12 25.37 -8.08 -8.31
C PRO A 12 24.65 -9.44 -8.26
N THR A 13 25.35 -10.52 -8.59
CA THR A 13 24.81 -11.89 -8.57
C THR A 13 24.40 -12.38 -7.20
N GLU A 14 25.01 -11.87 -6.13
CA GLU A 14 24.60 -12.19 -4.76
C GLU A 14 23.52 -11.22 -4.28
N LEU A 15 23.60 -9.96 -4.69
CA LEU A 15 22.65 -8.93 -4.25
C LEU A 15 21.23 -9.17 -4.78
N VAL A 16 21.06 -9.70 -6.00
CA VAL A 16 19.72 -9.91 -6.60
C VAL A 16 18.84 -10.87 -5.81
N ASP A 17 19.44 -11.83 -5.09
CA ASP A 17 18.72 -12.82 -4.30
C ASP A 17 18.39 -12.34 -2.87
N GLU A 18 18.92 -11.18 -2.46
CA GLU A 18 18.63 -10.59 -1.15
C GLU A 18 17.19 -10.06 -1.08
N ILE A 19 16.59 -10.13 0.11
CA ILE A 19 15.20 -9.74 0.33
C ILE A 19 15.12 -8.34 0.93
N VAL A 20 14.28 -7.51 0.34
CA VAL A 20 13.84 -6.23 0.93
C VAL A 20 12.50 -6.44 1.63
N GLU A 21 12.42 -6.03 2.89
CA GLU A 21 11.20 -6.07 3.69
C GLU A 21 10.70 -4.66 4.00
N PHE A 22 9.44 -4.41 3.64
CA PHE A 22 8.70 -3.19 3.97
C PHE A 22 7.71 -3.51 5.09
N GLY A 23 8.10 -3.23 6.33
CA GLY A 23 7.28 -3.46 7.52
C GLY A 23 6.66 -2.18 8.06
N VAL A 24 5.35 -2.20 8.32
CA VAL A 24 4.63 -1.09 8.96
C VAL A 24 4.37 -1.42 10.43
N TYR A 25 4.83 -0.56 11.33
CA TYR A 25 4.75 -0.79 12.77
C TYR A 25 3.85 0.25 13.46
N ASN A 26 3.21 -0.17 14.55
CA ASN A 26 2.42 0.72 15.39
C ASN A 26 3.31 1.60 16.27
N SER A 27 3.17 2.92 16.14
CA SER A 27 3.92 3.90 16.93
C SER A 27 3.31 4.20 18.31
N LYS A 28 2.13 3.65 18.64
CA LYS A 28 1.41 3.99 19.89
C LYS A 28 2.05 3.36 21.13
N THR A 29 2.17 4.16 22.20
CA THR A 29 2.93 3.88 23.43
C THR A 29 2.54 2.61 24.21
N LEU A 30 1.32 2.10 24.07
CA LEU A 30 0.85 0.89 24.80
C LEU A 30 1.18 -0.43 24.08
N ARG A 31 1.50 -0.37 22.78
CA ARG A 31 1.97 -1.49 21.94
C ARG A 31 2.94 -0.94 20.90
N SER A 32 3.95 -0.20 21.36
CA SER A 32 5.00 0.31 20.49
C SER A 32 5.69 -0.89 19.84
N ASP A 33 5.92 -0.80 18.54
CA ASP A 33 6.62 -1.81 17.73
C ASP A 33 5.81 -3.09 17.41
N SER A 34 4.48 -3.07 17.53
CA SER A 34 3.67 -4.16 16.96
C SER A 34 3.59 -4.05 15.44
N LEU A 35 4.01 -5.10 14.71
CA LEU A 35 3.88 -5.18 13.25
C LEU A 35 2.40 -5.18 12.85
N LEU A 36 2.02 -4.24 11.98
CA LEU A 36 0.67 -4.13 11.40
C LEU A 36 0.57 -4.94 10.09
N GLY A 37 1.66 -5.03 9.35
CA GLY A 37 1.78 -5.84 8.15
C GLY A 37 3.11 -5.59 7.43
N SER A 38 3.48 -6.53 6.56
CA SER A 38 4.73 -6.48 5.80
C SER A 38 4.52 -6.84 4.34
N PHE A 39 5.40 -6.32 3.48
CA PHE A 39 5.59 -6.79 2.11
C PHE A 39 7.07 -7.15 1.91
N LYS A 40 7.33 -8.27 1.23
CA LYS A 40 8.68 -8.76 0.94
C LYS A 40 8.83 -9.00 -0.55
N CYS A 41 9.97 -8.59 -1.11
CA CYS A 41 10.38 -8.91 -2.46
C CYS A 41 11.91 -9.05 -2.51
N ASP A 42 12.41 -9.81 -3.47
CA ASP A 42 13.84 -9.84 -3.78
C ASP A 42 14.28 -8.55 -4.48
N ILE A 43 15.57 -8.22 -4.36
CA ILE A 43 16.17 -7.06 -5.03
C ILE A 43 16.12 -7.24 -6.56
N GLY A 44 16.26 -8.49 -7.03
CA GLY A 44 16.15 -8.86 -8.44
C GLY A 44 14.84 -8.36 -9.07
N MET A 45 13.71 -8.53 -8.39
CA MET A 45 12.40 -8.04 -8.82
C MET A 45 12.39 -6.53 -9.10
N ILE A 46 13.06 -5.73 -8.26
CA ILE A 46 13.14 -4.27 -8.46
C ILE A 46 14.10 -3.94 -9.61
N TYR A 47 15.20 -4.70 -9.70
CA TYR A 47 16.22 -4.49 -10.71
C TYR A 47 15.75 -4.89 -12.11
N ASP A 48 14.92 -5.92 -12.26
CA ASP A 48 14.43 -6.38 -13.57
C ASP A 48 13.39 -5.43 -14.19
N GLU A 49 12.82 -4.52 -13.39
CA GLU A 49 11.86 -3.52 -13.88
C GLU A 49 12.53 -2.44 -14.74
N PRO A 50 11.79 -1.82 -15.68
CA PRO A 50 12.33 -0.75 -16.52
C PRO A 50 12.96 0.38 -15.71
N GLY A 51 14.22 0.67 -15.98
CA GLY A 51 14.99 1.69 -15.24
C GLY A 51 15.39 1.26 -13.83
N HIS A 52 15.40 -0.04 -13.54
CA HIS A 52 15.78 -0.63 -12.26
C HIS A 52 14.98 -0.03 -11.09
N SER A 53 13.70 0.26 -11.33
CA SER A 53 12.87 1.01 -10.39
C SER A 53 11.39 0.67 -10.42
N LEU A 54 10.80 0.66 -9.23
CA LEU A 54 9.38 0.71 -8.94
C LEU A 54 9.04 2.14 -8.54
N ILE A 55 8.10 2.77 -9.25
CA ILE A 55 7.68 4.15 -8.96
C ILE A 55 6.20 4.16 -8.64
N ASN A 56 5.84 4.72 -7.47
CA ASN A 56 4.45 4.86 -7.00
C ASN A 56 3.66 3.56 -7.05
N LYS A 57 4.29 2.44 -6.72
CA LYS A 57 3.61 1.14 -6.69
C LYS A 57 2.84 1.00 -5.39
N TRP A 58 1.59 0.55 -5.50
CA TRP A 58 0.83 0.09 -4.36
C TRP A 58 1.30 -1.31 -4.00
N VAL A 59 1.51 -1.59 -2.71
CA VAL A 59 1.78 -2.93 -2.22
C VAL A 59 0.75 -3.35 -1.19
N LEU A 60 0.37 -4.61 -1.27
CA LEU A 60 -0.53 -5.23 -0.31
C LEU A 60 0.27 -5.71 0.90
N LEU A 61 -0.02 -5.18 2.08
CA LEU A 61 0.56 -5.64 3.34
C LEU A 61 -0.16 -6.90 3.80
N SER A 62 0.61 -7.93 4.16
CA SER A 62 0.10 -9.17 4.73
C SER A 62 0.71 -9.44 6.10
N ASP A 63 0.08 -10.36 6.84
CA ASP A 63 0.66 -10.93 8.05
C ASP A 63 1.77 -11.92 7.65
N PRO A 64 3.03 -11.75 8.06
CA PRO A 64 4.06 -12.74 7.77
C PRO A 64 3.80 -14.07 8.52
N GLU A 65 3.09 -14.04 9.64
CA GLU A 65 2.79 -15.23 10.44
C GLU A 65 1.48 -15.93 10.02
N ASP A 66 0.61 -15.24 9.27
CA ASP A 66 -0.68 -15.76 8.83
C ASP A 66 -1.06 -15.25 7.43
N ALA A 67 -0.61 -15.99 6.41
CA ALA A 67 -0.98 -15.71 5.02
C ALA A 67 -2.50 -15.85 4.75
N THR A 68 -3.26 -16.50 5.63
CA THR A 68 -4.71 -16.67 5.49
C THR A 68 -5.51 -15.51 6.10
N ALA A 69 -4.86 -14.65 6.89
CA ALA A 69 -5.47 -13.46 7.47
C ALA A 69 -5.91 -12.43 6.42
N GLY A 70 -5.47 -12.59 5.17
CA GLY A 70 -5.79 -11.70 4.06
C GLY A 70 -5.01 -10.40 4.11
N ALA A 71 -5.54 -9.38 3.43
CA ALA A 71 -4.94 -8.06 3.34
C ALA A 71 -5.02 -7.33 4.69
N LYS A 72 -3.87 -6.85 5.20
CA LYS A 72 -3.79 -6.01 6.40
C LYS A 72 -3.83 -4.51 6.10
N GLY A 73 -3.48 -4.12 4.87
CA GLY A 73 -3.46 -2.74 4.43
C GLY A 73 -2.74 -2.56 3.10
N TYR A 74 -2.58 -1.31 2.71
CA TYR A 74 -1.90 -0.92 1.48
C TYR A 74 -0.82 0.12 1.80
N LEU A 75 0.30 0.04 1.10
CA LEU A 75 1.40 1.01 1.18
C LEU A 75 1.78 1.46 -0.24
N LYS A 76 1.85 2.78 -0.48
CA LYS A 76 2.37 3.33 -1.73
C LYS A 76 3.86 3.58 -1.55
N MET A 77 4.70 3.07 -2.45
CA MET A 77 6.15 3.23 -2.36
C MET A 77 6.83 3.33 -3.73
N SER A 78 8.04 3.89 -3.70
CA SER A 78 8.96 3.88 -4.81
C SER A 78 10.30 3.32 -4.34
N ALA A 79 10.89 2.39 -5.10
CA ALA A 79 12.19 1.79 -4.82
C ALA A 79 13.01 1.72 -6.11
N CYS A 80 14.33 1.91 -6.02
CA CYS A 80 15.23 1.74 -7.17
C CYS A 80 16.54 1.13 -6.72
N VAL A 81 17.17 0.37 -7.61
CA VAL A 81 18.46 -0.29 -7.38
C VAL A 81 19.42 0.24 -8.42
N LEU A 82 20.52 0.84 -7.98
CA LEU A 82 21.47 1.51 -8.87
C LEU A 82 22.81 0.77 -8.86
N GLY A 83 23.25 0.36 -10.04
CA GLY A 83 24.60 -0.15 -10.26
C GLY A 83 25.62 0.97 -10.50
N PRO A 84 26.92 0.63 -10.55
CA PRO A 84 27.97 1.59 -10.86
C PRO A 84 27.79 2.21 -12.25
N GLY A 85 27.56 3.53 -12.29
CA GLY A 85 27.37 4.27 -13.54
C GLY A 85 25.91 4.47 -13.94
N ASP A 86 24.95 3.90 -13.21
CA ASP A 86 23.53 4.13 -13.45
C ASP A 86 23.11 5.53 -13.02
N VAL A 87 22.12 6.08 -13.74
CA VAL A 87 21.51 7.36 -13.40
C VAL A 87 20.25 7.10 -12.58
N SER A 88 20.15 7.76 -11.42
CA SER A 88 18.96 7.65 -10.57
C SER A 88 17.70 8.09 -11.34
N PRO A 89 16.64 7.26 -11.37
CA PRO A 89 15.35 7.66 -11.93
C PRO A 89 14.69 8.74 -11.08
N ASN A 90 13.73 9.45 -11.66
CA ASN A 90 12.95 10.45 -10.95
C ASN A 90 11.87 9.79 -10.08
N MET A 91 12.17 9.61 -8.80
CA MET A 91 11.29 8.98 -7.82
C MET A 91 10.07 9.83 -7.43
N THR A 92 10.01 11.09 -7.86
CA THR A 92 8.92 12.05 -7.55
C THR A 92 7.93 12.24 -8.70
N ALA A 93 7.97 11.37 -9.72
CA ALA A 93 7.05 11.44 -10.84
C ALA A 93 5.61 11.42 -10.32
N LYS A 94 4.90 12.55 -10.40
CA LYS A 94 3.51 12.64 -9.90
C LYS A 94 2.60 11.90 -10.87
N GLN A 95 1.95 10.85 -10.39
CA GLN A 95 0.76 10.31 -11.05
C GLN A 95 -0.47 11.09 -10.57
N ASN A 96 -1.48 11.19 -11.44
CA ASN A 96 -2.73 11.85 -11.07
C ASN A 96 -3.50 10.91 -10.15
N ASP A 97 -3.46 11.16 -8.83
CA ASP A 97 -4.01 10.26 -7.82
C ASP A 97 -5.56 10.10 -7.92
N GLU A 98 -6.25 11.05 -8.58
CA GLU A 98 -7.72 11.07 -8.68
C GLU A 98 -8.29 9.95 -9.57
N ASP A 99 -7.52 9.43 -10.53
CA ASP A 99 -7.95 8.39 -11.47
C ASP A 99 -7.11 7.11 -11.36
N GLU A 100 -6.32 6.94 -10.28
CA GLU A 100 -5.43 5.79 -10.16
C GLU A 100 -6.19 4.49 -9.86
N ASP A 101 -6.22 3.57 -10.82
CA ASP A 101 -6.69 2.20 -10.60
C ASP A 101 -5.66 1.41 -9.78
N ILE A 102 -5.86 1.40 -8.46
CA ILE A 102 -5.01 0.71 -7.49
C ILE A 102 -4.84 -0.76 -7.86
N GLU A 103 -5.88 -1.46 -8.32
CA GLU A 103 -5.80 -2.91 -8.56
C GLU A 103 -4.85 -3.26 -9.71
N SER A 104 -4.77 -2.38 -10.71
CA SER A 104 -3.86 -2.50 -11.86
C SER A 104 -2.40 -2.26 -11.50
N ASN A 105 -2.14 -1.48 -10.43
CA ASN A 105 -0.81 -1.05 -10.00
C ASN A 105 -0.36 -1.73 -8.68
N LEU A 106 -1.11 -2.72 -8.19
CA LEU A 106 -0.90 -3.39 -6.92
C LEU A 106 0.05 -4.59 -7.01
N LEU A 107 1.18 -4.51 -6.31
CA LEU A 107 2.05 -5.66 -6.05
C LEU A 107 1.48 -6.48 -4.88
N ARG A 108 1.36 -7.79 -5.10
CA ARG A 108 0.78 -8.74 -4.14
C ARG A 108 1.85 -9.72 -3.67
N PRO A 109 1.99 -9.95 -2.36
CA PRO A 109 2.87 -10.98 -1.86
C PRO A 109 2.37 -12.37 -2.29
N ALA A 110 3.30 -13.29 -2.52
CA ALA A 110 2.99 -14.64 -2.97
C ALA A 110 2.03 -15.35 -1.98
N GLY A 111 0.99 -15.99 -2.51
CA GLY A 111 0.04 -16.78 -1.72
C GLY A 111 -1.13 -15.99 -1.12
N VAL A 112 -1.11 -14.65 -1.16
CA VAL A 112 -2.26 -13.83 -0.72
C VAL A 112 -3.24 -13.66 -1.87
N GLN A 113 -4.42 -14.27 -1.72
CA GLN A 113 -5.51 -14.11 -2.69
C GLN A 113 -6.60 -13.19 -2.10
N LEU A 114 -6.91 -12.12 -2.82
CA LEU A 114 -8.10 -11.33 -2.55
C LEU A 114 -9.33 -12.16 -2.91
N ARG A 115 -10.23 -12.38 -1.95
CA ARG A 115 -11.51 -13.05 -2.20
C ARG A 115 -12.53 -11.99 -2.56
N PRO A 116 -13.09 -11.99 -3.79
CA PRO A 116 -14.15 -11.06 -4.13
C PRO A 116 -15.36 -11.35 -3.24
N ALA A 117 -15.92 -10.29 -2.66
CA ALA A 117 -17.14 -10.36 -1.87
C ALA A 117 -18.17 -9.38 -2.46
N THR A 118 -19.39 -9.85 -2.65
CA THR A 118 -20.49 -9.00 -3.11
C THR A 118 -21.39 -8.67 -1.92
N PHE A 119 -21.49 -7.39 -1.60
CA PHE A 119 -22.45 -6.89 -0.61
C PHE A 119 -23.71 -6.42 -1.34
N THR A 120 -24.83 -7.09 -1.13
CA THR A 120 -26.13 -6.71 -1.71
C THR A 120 -27.03 -6.16 -0.62
N LEU A 121 -27.35 -4.87 -0.71
CA LEU A 121 -28.28 -4.20 0.20
C LEU A 121 -29.63 -4.01 -0.50
N HIS A 122 -30.67 -4.66 0.02
CA HIS A 122 -32.05 -4.41 -0.40
C HIS A 122 -32.76 -3.55 0.65
N LEU A 123 -33.02 -2.28 0.31
CA LEU A 123 -33.87 -1.41 1.11
C LEU A 123 -35.32 -1.55 0.63
N PHE A 124 -36.20 -2.03 1.52
CA PHE A 124 -37.60 -2.29 1.18
C PHE A 124 -38.52 -1.11 1.50
N ASN A 125 -38.36 -0.52 2.68
CA ASN A 125 -39.14 0.64 3.11
C ASN A 125 -38.40 1.33 4.27
N ALA A 126 -38.58 2.64 4.41
CA ALA A 126 -38.05 3.40 5.54
C ALA A 126 -39.10 4.41 6.01
N GLU A 127 -39.73 4.12 7.15
CA GLU A 127 -40.77 4.94 7.78
C GLU A 127 -40.20 5.69 8.98
N ASP A 128 -40.80 6.84 9.31
CA ASP A 128 -40.42 7.69 10.44
C ASP A 128 -38.93 8.09 10.48
N ILE A 129 -38.30 8.22 9.30
CA ILE A 129 -36.96 8.81 9.20
C ILE A 129 -37.01 10.20 9.85
N PRO A 130 -36.15 10.50 10.84
CA PRO A 130 -36.16 11.78 11.52
C PRO A 130 -36.05 12.90 10.49
N ARG A 131 -36.83 13.97 10.67
CA ARG A 131 -36.72 15.17 9.83
C ARG A 131 -35.29 15.67 9.95
N MET A 132 -34.57 15.50 8.85
CA MET A 132 -33.19 15.88 8.67
C MET A 132 -33.07 17.40 8.89
N ASP A 133 -32.63 17.81 10.07
CA ASP A 133 -32.16 19.16 10.26
C ASP A 133 -30.78 19.29 9.61
N SER A 134 -30.42 20.51 9.22
CA SER A 134 -29.12 20.79 8.60
C SER A 134 -27.95 20.37 9.50
N ALA A 135 -28.14 20.36 10.82
CA ALA A 135 -27.14 19.94 11.80
C ALA A 135 -26.85 18.43 11.75
N PHE A 136 -27.86 17.56 11.56
CA PHE A 136 -27.64 16.12 11.45
C PHE A 136 -26.96 15.74 10.12
N LEU A 137 -27.27 16.43 9.03
CA LEU A 137 -26.57 16.26 7.73
C LEU A 137 -25.08 16.58 7.84
N GLU A 138 -24.71 17.64 8.55
CA GLU A 138 -23.29 17.95 8.81
C GLU A 138 -22.62 16.84 9.62
N GLY A 139 -23.32 16.29 10.62
CA GLY A 139 -22.83 15.15 11.40
C GLY A 139 -22.61 13.89 10.57
N VAL A 140 -23.57 13.53 9.71
CA VAL A 140 -23.48 12.35 8.85
C VAL A 140 -22.43 12.54 7.76
N LYS A 141 -22.36 13.71 7.12
CA LYS A 141 -21.28 14.02 6.15
C LYS A 141 -19.90 13.93 6.79
N LYS A 142 -19.76 14.39 8.03
CA LYS A 142 -18.51 14.32 8.80
C LYS A 142 -18.15 12.89 9.25
N VAL A 143 -19.12 12.04 9.53
CA VAL A 143 -18.88 10.64 9.90
C VAL A 143 -18.58 9.76 8.68
N PHE A 144 -19.14 10.08 7.51
CA PHE A 144 -18.95 9.31 6.29
C PHE A 144 -17.89 9.88 5.33
N ASN A 145 -17.22 11.00 5.66
CA ASN A 145 -16.33 11.72 4.73
C ASN A 145 -16.94 11.97 3.33
N ILE A 146 -18.27 12.01 3.24
CA ILE A 146 -18.98 12.33 1.99
C ILE A 146 -19.08 13.85 1.94
N GLY A 147 -18.02 14.52 1.50
CA GLY A 147 -18.08 15.98 1.33
C GLY A 147 -16.79 16.77 1.20
N GLU A 148 -15.60 16.17 1.09
CA GLU A 148 -14.41 16.92 0.69
C GLU A 148 -14.09 16.66 -0.79
N GLN A 149 -14.61 17.56 -1.63
CA GLN A 149 -14.04 17.97 -2.92
C GLN A 149 -13.60 19.42 -2.77
#